data_AF-A0A7X1I6X3-F1
#
_entry.id   AF-A0A7X1I6X3-F1
#
_cell.length_a   1.000
_cell.length_b   1.000
_cell.length_c   1.000
_cell.angle_alpha   90.00
_cell.angle_beta   90.00
_cell.angle_gamma   90.00
#
_symmetry.space_group_name_H-M   'P 1'
#
loop_
_entity.id
_entity.type
_entity.pdbx_description
1 polymer ?
#
loop_
_entity_poly.entity_id
_entity_poly.type
_entity_poly.pdbx_seq_one_letter_code
_entity_poly.pdbx_strand_id
1 'polypeptide(L)'
;MQTIDGRLYATRAELSERAGYKGDATLRALWADREDNEHPPARRIGRVLYWDVEEWERWFTAYQRQRNGVDYSGSPDEELPPAGQAKVLGIDVSAISHYRDNPPPGWPAPVRTEELESGRVREYRTRRQLWEYADSRPRAGTAGRPPMQGPDPRLALAVEALAAEPGRKAGEIAAALAERHGGGLSTWKRIVTEARRQG
;
A
#
# COMPACT_ATOMS: atom_id res chain seq x y z
N MET A 1 5.37 8.92 22.56
CA MET A 1 6.10 7.71 22.97
C MET A 1 6.72 7.99 24.31
N GLN A 2 7.02 6.97 25.11
CA GLN A 2 7.67 7.17 26.41
C GLN A 2 8.57 5.99 26.77
N THR A 3 9.64 6.27 27.52
CA THR A 3 10.54 5.24 28.02
C THR A 3 10.05 4.73 29.37
N ILE A 4 9.96 3.42 29.52
CA ILE A 4 9.49 2.74 30.74
C ILE A 4 10.42 1.56 30.98
N ASP A 5 11.02 1.50 32.18
CA ASP A 5 11.96 0.44 32.55
C ASP A 5 13.10 0.25 31.52
N GLY A 6 13.56 1.36 30.93
CA GLY A 6 14.62 1.38 29.92
C GLY A 6 14.20 1.00 28.50
N ARG A 7 12.90 0.74 28.26
CA ARG A 7 12.37 0.37 26.94
C ARG A 7 11.41 1.41 26.40
N LEU A 8 11.35 1.51 25.07
CA LEU A 8 10.47 2.46 24.39
C LEU A 8 9.07 1.89 24.24
N TYR A 9 8.07 2.65 24.67
CA TYR A 9 6.66 2.31 24.55
C TYR A 9 5.90 3.34 23.72
N ALA A 10 4.96 2.85 22.91
CA ALA A 10 4.14 3.66 22.03
C ALA A 10 2.65 3.35 22.19
N THR A 11 1.82 4.37 21.97
CA THR A 11 0.37 4.20 21.87
C THR A 11 0.01 3.57 20.53
N ARG A 12 -1.23 3.07 20.41
CA ARG A 12 -1.74 2.52 19.14
C ARG A 12 -1.68 3.53 17.99
N ALA A 13 -1.98 4.80 18.25
CA ALA A 13 -1.95 5.83 17.22
C ALA A 13 -0.52 6.03 16.68
N GLU A 14 0.47 6.09 17.57
CA GLU A 14 1.89 6.24 17.23
C GLU A 14 2.42 5.03 16.46
N LEU A 15 2.04 3.81 16.88
CA LEU A 15 2.38 2.60 16.12
C LEU A 15 1.72 2.59 14.74
N SER A 16 0.52 3.13 14.61
CA SER A 16 -0.20 3.16 13.33
C SER A 16 0.47 4.11 12.34
N GLU A 17 0.86 5.29 12.81
CA GLU A 17 1.64 6.26 12.04
C GLU A 17 2.98 5.66 11.61
N ARG A 18 3.69 5.01 12.54
CA ARG A 18 4.96 4.31 12.26
C ARG A 18 4.81 3.20 11.22
N ALA A 19 3.69 2.48 11.24
CA ALA A 19 3.36 1.47 10.23
C ALA A 19 2.94 2.07 8.87
N GLY A 20 2.81 3.39 8.77
CA GLY A 20 2.37 4.10 7.57
C GLY A 20 0.85 4.07 7.33
N TYR A 21 0.05 3.77 8.36
CA TYR A 21 -1.40 3.79 8.27
C TYR A 21 -1.98 5.18 8.57
N LYS A 22 -3.08 5.52 7.90
CA LYS A 22 -3.87 6.72 8.24
C LYS A 22 -4.86 6.36 9.36
N GLY A 23 -4.62 6.88 10.56
CA GLY A 23 -5.45 6.59 11.74
C GLY A 23 -5.20 5.20 12.34
N ASP A 24 -5.97 4.81 13.35
CA ASP A 24 -5.69 3.62 14.17
C ASP A 24 -6.60 2.39 13.90
N ALA A 25 -7.49 2.48 12.90
CA ALA A 25 -8.49 1.45 12.64
C ALA A 25 -7.89 0.07 12.37
N THR A 26 -6.82 0.00 11.57
CA THR A 26 -6.12 -1.26 11.25
C THR A 26 -5.55 -1.89 12.51
N LEU A 27 -4.78 -1.15 13.31
CA LEU A 27 -4.21 -1.67 14.55
C LEU A 27 -5.28 -1.97 15.60
N ARG A 28 -6.42 -1.27 15.57
CA ARG A 28 -7.56 -1.57 16.44
C ARG A 28 -8.16 -2.93 16.11
N ALA A 29 -8.32 -3.28 14.84
CA ALA A 29 -8.77 -4.59 14.42
C ALA A 29 -7.76 -5.68 14.81
N LEU A 30 -6.47 -5.45 14.53
CA LEU A 30 -5.41 -6.39 14.91
C LEU A 30 -5.35 -6.65 16.42
N TRP A 31 -5.55 -5.62 17.23
CA TRP A 31 -5.64 -5.78 18.68
C TRP A 31 -6.90 -6.52 19.15
N ALA A 32 -8.02 -6.35 18.44
CA ALA A 32 -9.24 -7.10 18.74
C ALA A 32 -9.01 -8.60 18.53
N ASP A 33 -8.32 -8.96 17.45
CA ASP A 33 -8.02 -10.34 17.04
C ASP A 33 -6.71 -10.90 17.65
N ARG A 34 -6.21 -10.28 18.74
CA ARG A 34 -4.89 -10.56 19.31
C ARG A 34 -4.65 -12.02 19.73
N GLU A 35 -5.73 -12.73 20.07
CA GLU A 35 -5.67 -14.13 20.49
C GLU A 35 -5.32 -15.06 19.32
N ASP A 36 -5.69 -14.67 18.10
CA ASP A 36 -5.49 -15.47 16.88
C ASP A 36 -4.26 -15.06 16.07
N ASN A 37 -3.75 -13.84 16.29
CA ASN A 37 -2.64 -13.29 15.52
C ASN A 37 -1.37 -13.03 16.34
N GLU A 38 -1.34 -13.49 17.60
CA GLU A 38 -0.21 -13.38 18.51
C GLU A 38 0.25 -11.92 18.76
N HIS A 39 -0.67 -10.94 18.63
CA HIS A 39 -0.33 -9.53 18.82
C HIS A 39 0.24 -9.30 20.23
N PRO A 40 1.38 -8.58 20.36
CA PRO A 40 2.04 -8.34 21.63
C PRO A 40 1.11 -7.71 22.67
N PRO A 41 1.27 -8.09 23.94
CA PRO A 41 0.47 -7.56 25.02
C PRO A 41 0.69 -6.05 25.19
N ALA A 42 -0.35 -5.37 25.68
CA ALA A 42 -0.29 -3.96 26.00
C ALA A 42 -0.10 -3.74 27.51
N ARG A 43 0.71 -2.76 27.89
CA ARG A 43 0.75 -2.21 29.25
C ARG A 43 -0.24 -1.06 29.37
N ARG A 44 -1.09 -1.10 30.39
CA ARG A 44 -2.00 0.02 30.71
C ARG A 44 -1.30 1.02 31.62
N ILE A 45 -1.33 2.30 31.25
CA ILE A 45 -0.77 3.40 32.02
C ILE A 45 -1.83 4.49 32.08
N GLY A 46 -2.39 4.69 33.28
CA GLY A 46 -3.64 5.45 33.43
C GLY A 46 -4.76 4.81 32.62
N ARG A 47 -5.32 5.57 31.66
CA ARG A 47 -6.41 5.12 30.77
C ARG A 47 -5.93 4.71 29.37
N VAL A 48 -4.63 4.78 29.10
CA VAL A 48 -4.06 4.57 27.75
C VAL A 48 -3.30 3.24 27.72
N LEU A 49 -3.40 2.55 26.58
CA LEU A 49 -2.64 1.33 26.30
C LEU A 49 -1.35 1.70 25.57
N TYR A 50 -0.26 1.07 25.99
CA TYR A 50 1.07 1.22 25.45
C TYR A 50 1.66 -0.14 25.11
N TRP A 51 2.38 -0.24 24.00
CA TRP A 51 3.08 -1.44 23.57
C TRP A 51 4.58 -1.18 23.55
N ASP A 52 5.35 -2.19 23.93
CA ASP A 52 6.80 -2.21 23.73
C ASP A 52 7.06 -2.12 22.22
N VAL A 53 7.78 -1.09 21.80
CA VAL A 53 7.98 -0.79 20.38
C VAL A 53 8.78 -1.87 19.69
N GLU A 54 9.83 -2.39 20.33
CA GLU A 54 10.68 -3.40 19.70
C GLU A 54 9.95 -4.73 19.57
N GLU A 55 9.20 -5.12 20.61
CA GLU A 55 8.37 -6.33 20.56
C GLU A 55 7.29 -6.22 19.48
N TRP A 56 6.62 -5.07 19.43
CA TRP A 56 5.62 -4.79 18.42
C TRP A 56 6.19 -4.80 17.00
N GLU A 57 7.37 -4.21 16.77
CA GLU A 57 8.02 -4.21 15.46
C GLU A 57 8.42 -5.61 15.00
N ARG A 58 9.01 -6.43 15.88
CA ARG A 58 9.34 -7.81 15.57
C ARG A 58 8.10 -8.61 15.16
N TRP A 59 7.03 -8.50 15.95
CA TRP A 59 5.76 -9.14 15.63
C TRP A 59 5.19 -8.61 14.32
N PHE A 60 5.14 -7.28 14.13
CA PHE A 60 4.52 -6.68 12.96
C PHE A 60 5.25 -7.08 11.68
N THR A 61 6.59 -7.10 11.68
CA THR A 61 7.37 -7.61 10.56
C THR A 61 7.05 -9.07 10.26
N ALA A 62 7.04 -9.94 11.28
CA ALA A 62 6.70 -11.36 11.09
C ALA A 62 5.27 -11.54 10.54
N TYR A 63 4.30 -10.84 11.13
CA TYR A 63 2.90 -10.83 10.72
C TYR A 63 2.71 -10.38 9.26
N GLN A 64 3.45 -9.36 8.82
CA GLN A 64 3.42 -8.89 7.43
C GLN A 64 4.04 -9.92 6.48
N ARG A 65 5.19 -10.50 6.84
CA ARG A 65 5.88 -11.50 6.01
C ARG A 65 5.02 -12.75 5.76
N GLN A 66 4.25 -13.18 6.76
CA GLN A 66 3.31 -14.30 6.59
C GLN A 66 2.18 -14.02 5.58
N ARG A 67 1.90 -12.75 5.29
CA ARG A 67 0.71 -12.32 4.52
C ARG A 67 1.03 -11.59 3.22
N ASN A 68 2.30 -11.34 2.92
CA ASN A 68 2.69 -10.54 1.75
C ASN A 68 2.95 -11.36 0.47
N GLY A 69 2.82 -12.69 0.56
CA GLY A 69 2.98 -13.64 -0.56
C GLY A 69 4.43 -13.90 -0.98
N VAL A 70 5.41 -13.39 -0.23
CA VAL A 70 6.84 -13.53 -0.55
C VAL A 70 7.38 -14.82 0.06
N ASP A 71 8.15 -15.56 -0.74
CA ASP A 71 8.88 -16.75 -0.29
C ASP A 71 10.18 -16.35 0.40
N TYR A 72 10.17 -16.39 1.74
CA TYR A 72 11.35 -16.15 2.59
C TYR A 72 12.19 -17.41 2.86
N SER A 73 12.00 -18.49 2.09
CA SER A 73 12.81 -19.71 2.19
C SER A 73 13.97 -19.74 1.20
N GLY A 74 14.96 -20.61 1.45
CA GLY A 74 16.12 -20.81 0.58
C GLY A 74 17.36 -20.03 1.01
N SER A 75 18.42 -20.14 0.21
CA SER A 75 19.69 -19.47 0.51
C SER A 75 19.58 -17.98 0.22
N PRO A 76 19.95 -17.08 1.16
CA PRO A 76 19.91 -15.64 0.94
C PRO A 76 20.81 -15.19 -0.22
N ASP A 77 21.91 -15.91 -0.47
CA ASP A 77 22.93 -15.57 -1.45
C ASP A 77 22.69 -16.23 -2.83
N GLU A 78 21.59 -16.97 -2.98
CA GLU A 78 21.23 -17.59 -4.27
C GLU A 78 20.87 -16.52 -5.32
N GLU A 79 21.61 -16.52 -6.44
CA GLU A 79 21.35 -15.66 -7.59
C GLU A 79 20.17 -16.18 -8.42
N LEU A 80 19.13 -15.37 -8.56
CA LEU A 80 17.91 -15.76 -9.26
C LEU A 80 17.75 -15.04 -10.60
N PRO A 81 17.43 -15.76 -11.70
CA PRO A 81 17.00 -15.14 -12.94
C PRO A 81 15.59 -14.52 -12.78
N PRO A 82 15.08 -13.74 -13.74
CA PRO A 82 13.79 -13.05 -13.63
C PRO A 82 12.61 -13.94 -13.21
N ALA A 83 12.52 -15.17 -13.70
CA ALA A 83 11.46 -16.11 -13.30
C ALA A 83 11.58 -16.54 -11.82
N GLY A 84 12.80 -16.73 -11.32
CA GLY A 84 13.06 -17.01 -9.90
C GLY A 84 12.73 -15.80 -9.02
N GLN A 85 13.07 -14.59 -9.48
CA GLN A 85 12.73 -13.34 -8.78
C GLN A 85 11.22 -13.18 -8.65
N ALA A 86 10.47 -13.43 -9.73
CA ALA A 86 9.01 -13.38 -9.75
C ALA A 86 8.38 -14.37 -8.76
N LYS A 87 8.89 -15.61 -8.73
CA LYS A 87 8.45 -16.66 -7.80
C LYS A 87 8.69 -16.25 -6.35
N VAL A 88 9.88 -15.72 -6.03
CA VAL A 88 10.21 -15.27 -4.66
C VAL A 88 9.29 -14.14 -4.23
N LEU A 89 9.01 -13.18 -5.10
CA LEU A 89 8.17 -12.03 -4.77
C LEU A 89 6.65 -12.31 -4.85
N GLY A 90 6.24 -13.48 -5.35
CA GLY A 90 4.83 -13.83 -5.54
C GLY A 90 4.13 -12.97 -6.59
N ILE A 91 4.86 -12.52 -7.63
CA ILE A 91 4.33 -11.66 -8.71
C ILE A 91 4.54 -12.28 -10.09
N ASP A 92 3.92 -11.68 -11.10
CA ASP A 92 4.08 -12.11 -12.49
C ASP A 92 5.47 -11.77 -13.06
N VAL A 93 6.03 -12.66 -13.87
CA VAL A 93 7.36 -12.48 -14.49
C VAL A 93 7.42 -11.28 -15.45
N SER A 94 6.30 -10.89 -16.05
CA SER A 94 6.21 -9.68 -16.87
C SER A 94 6.46 -8.41 -16.06
N ALA A 95 6.08 -8.38 -14.77
CA ALA A 95 6.35 -7.25 -13.89
C ALA A 95 7.86 -7.07 -13.67
N ILE A 96 8.60 -8.16 -13.45
CA ILE A 96 10.06 -8.14 -13.34
C ILE A 96 10.69 -7.62 -14.64
N SER A 97 10.16 -8.03 -15.78
CA SER A 97 10.66 -7.57 -17.09
C SER A 97 10.47 -6.06 -17.25
N HIS A 98 9.35 -5.51 -16.79
CA HIS A 98 9.11 -4.06 -16.78
C HIS A 98 10.00 -3.30 -15.81
N TYR A 99 10.40 -3.90 -14.68
CA TYR A 99 11.24 -3.23 -13.68
C TYR A 99 12.66 -2.96 -14.17
N ARG A 100 13.12 -3.63 -15.23
CA ARG A 100 14.38 -3.28 -15.89
C ARG A 100 14.33 -1.86 -16.46
N ASP A 101 13.25 -1.54 -17.16
CA ASP A 101 13.13 -0.29 -17.91
C ASP A 101 12.49 0.82 -17.05
N ASN A 102 11.63 0.44 -16.09
CA ASN A 102 10.98 1.35 -15.16
C ASN A 102 10.96 0.73 -13.73
N PRO A 103 12.10 0.75 -13.02
CA PRO A 103 12.21 0.14 -11.71
C PRO A 103 11.32 0.86 -10.70
N PRO A 104 10.59 0.13 -9.85
CA PRO A 104 9.88 0.75 -8.76
C PRO A 104 10.86 1.33 -7.72
N PRO A 105 10.40 2.27 -6.88
CA PRO A 105 11.23 2.80 -5.80
C PRO A 105 11.84 1.67 -4.96
N GLY A 106 13.15 1.74 -4.74
CA GLY A 106 13.89 0.75 -3.95
C GLY A 106 14.22 -0.56 -4.69
N TRP A 107 13.88 -0.72 -5.97
CA TRP A 107 14.25 -1.92 -6.73
C TRP A 107 15.77 -2.10 -6.76
N PRO A 108 16.30 -3.26 -6.32
CA PRO A 108 17.74 -3.43 -6.15
C PRO A 108 18.46 -3.53 -7.50
N ALA A 109 19.70 -3.05 -7.55
CA ALA A 109 20.59 -3.29 -8.68
C ALA A 109 20.92 -4.79 -8.79
N PRO A 110 21.08 -5.34 -10.01
CA PRO A 110 21.43 -6.74 -10.17
C PRO A 110 22.85 -7.02 -9.67
N VAL A 111 23.07 -8.20 -9.08
CA VAL A 111 24.41 -8.68 -8.70
C VAL A 111 25.19 -9.21 -9.90
N ARG A 112 24.48 -9.67 -10.94
CA ARG A 112 25.06 -10.16 -12.18
C ARG A 112 24.13 -9.88 -13.34
N THR A 113 24.71 -9.56 -14.48
CA THR A 113 24.01 -9.47 -15.77
C THR A 113 24.61 -10.47 -16.74
N GLU A 114 23.79 -10.97 -17.65
CA GLU A 114 24.17 -11.95 -18.66
C GLU A 114 23.57 -11.53 -20.01
N GLU A 115 24.42 -11.37 -21.02
CA GLU A 115 23.99 -11.12 -22.39
C GLU A 115 23.63 -12.44 -23.06
N LEU A 116 22.39 -12.55 -23.54
CA LEU A 116 21.90 -13.71 -24.26
C LEU A 116 22.23 -13.59 -25.75
N GLU A 117 22.33 -14.72 -26.45
CA GLU A 117 22.54 -14.76 -27.91
C GLU A 117 21.49 -13.96 -28.70
N SER A 118 20.30 -13.75 -28.12
CA SER A 118 19.25 -12.91 -28.69
C SER A 118 19.50 -11.39 -28.57
N GLY A 119 20.64 -10.97 -28.03
CA GLY A 119 20.96 -9.58 -27.70
C GLY A 119 20.19 -9.02 -26.50
N ARG A 120 19.50 -9.86 -25.73
CA ARG A 120 18.74 -9.45 -24.53
C ARG A 120 19.61 -9.60 -23.30
N VAL A 121 19.50 -8.66 -22.36
CA VAL A 121 20.17 -8.75 -21.05
C VAL A 121 19.26 -9.45 -20.05
N ARG A 122 19.82 -10.45 -19.35
CA ARG A 122 19.20 -11.11 -18.20
C ARG A 122 19.88 -10.61 -16.92
N GLU A 123 19.07 -10.11 -15.99
CA GLU A 123 19.52 -9.59 -14.71
C GLU A 123 19.28 -10.59 -13.58
N TYR A 124 20.29 -10.84 -12.77
CA TYR A 124 20.24 -11.70 -11.60
C TYR A 124 20.28 -10.87 -10.32
N ARG A 125 19.46 -11.27 -9.35
CA ARG A 125 19.36 -10.68 -8.01
C ARG A 125 19.35 -11.78 -6.99
N THR A 126 19.91 -11.53 -5.81
CA THR A 126 19.90 -12.54 -4.75
C THR A 126 18.56 -12.57 -4.01
N ARG A 127 18.24 -13.70 -3.37
CA ARG A 127 17.07 -13.78 -2.46
C ARG A 127 17.10 -12.69 -1.40
N ARG A 128 18.28 -12.40 -0.82
CA ARG A 128 18.46 -11.32 0.16
C ARG A 128 18.01 -9.97 -0.39
N GLN A 129 18.45 -9.60 -1.59
CA GLN A 129 18.04 -8.33 -2.22
C GLN A 129 16.51 -8.25 -2.41
N LEU A 130 15.87 -9.36 -2.78
CA LEU A 130 14.42 -9.42 -2.98
C LEU A 130 13.66 -9.35 -1.66
N TRP A 131 14.16 -9.98 -0.59
CA TRP A 131 13.56 -9.91 0.74
C TRP A 131 13.70 -8.52 1.35
N GLU A 132 14.87 -7.90 1.24
CA GLU A 132 15.09 -6.51 1.66
C GLU A 132 14.16 -5.56 0.89
N TYR A 133 14.02 -5.77 -0.44
CA TYR A 133 13.05 -5.03 -1.22
C TYR A 133 11.61 -5.25 -0.74
N ALA A 134 11.21 -6.50 -0.47
CA ALA A 134 9.88 -6.84 0.00
C ALA A 134 9.55 -6.25 1.38
N ASP A 135 10.55 -6.15 2.26
CA ASP A 135 10.44 -5.56 3.59
C ASP A 135 10.52 -4.02 3.56
N SER A 136 11.14 -3.45 2.51
CA SER A 136 11.21 -2.00 2.31
C SER A 136 9.84 -1.40 1.95
N ARG A 137 9.53 -0.21 2.49
CA ARG A 137 8.33 0.54 2.15
C ARG A 137 8.69 1.93 1.60
N PRO A 138 7.95 2.44 0.59
CA PRO A 138 6.86 1.77 -0.14
C PRO A 138 7.37 0.83 -1.26
N ARG A 139 6.72 -0.32 -1.46
CA ARG A 139 6.98 -1.22 -2.60
C ARG A 139 5.97 -1.01 -3.73
N ALA A 140 6.31 -1.42 -4.95
CA ALA A 140 5.35 -1.38 -6.06
C ALA A 140 4.07 -2.16 -5.73
N GLY A 141 2.92 -1.60 -6.14
CA GLY A 141 1.60 -2.18 -5.90
C GLY A 141 1.04 -2.00 -4.47
N THR A 142 1.81 -1.48 -3.50
CA THR A 142 1.30 -1.18 -2.14
C THR A 142 0.93 0.28 -1.92
N ALA A 143 1.59 1.20 -2.61
CA ALA A 143 1.11 2.56 -2.75
C ALA A 143 -0.06 2.53 -3.74
N GLY A 144 -1.30 2.41 -3.24
CA GLY A 144 -2.47 2.64 -4.07
C GLY A 144 -2.32 3.91 -4.90
N ARG A 145 -3.03 4.01 -6.04
CA ARG A 145 -2.96 5.16 -6.95
C ARG A 145 -2.92 6.46 -6.13
N PRO A 146 -1.87 7.31 -6.26
CA PRO A 146 -1.82 8.55 -5.52
C PRO A 146 -3.11 9.33 -5.78
N PRO A 147 -3.75 9.88 -4.73
CA PRO A 147 -4.95 10.67 -4.92
C PRO A 147 -4.62 11.79 -5.93
N MET A 148 -5.50 11.98 -6.90
CA MET A 148 -5.37 13.06 -7.87
C MET A 148 -5.17 14.37 -7.08
N GLN A 149 -4.01 15.01 -7.26
CA GLN A 149 -3.72 16.26 -6.56
C GLN A 149 -4.58 17.37 -7.17
N GLY A 150 -5.34 18.07 -6.32
CA GLY A 150 -6.20 19.18 -6.70
C GLY A 150 -7.69 18.81 -6.77
N PRO A 151 -8.59 19.81 -6.68
CA PRO A 151 -10.01 19.59 -6.88
C PRO A 151 -10.26 18.99 -8.27
N ASP A 152 -11.05 17.91 -8.33
CA ASP A 152 -11.43 17.31 -9.60
C ASP A 152 -12.14 18.38 -10.45
N PRO A 153 -11.63 18.75 -11.64
CA PRO A 153 -12.24 19.79 -12.46
C PRO A 153 -13.70 19.46 -12.85
N ARG A 154 -14.08 18.17 -12.78
CA ARG A 154 -15.47 17.71 -12.98
C ARG A 154 -16.41 18.11 -11.84
N LEU A 155 -15.89 18.48 -10.68
CA LEU A 155 -16.68 18.93 -9.54
C LEU A 155 -17.37 20.27 -9.86
N ALA A 156 -16.66 21.21 -10.49
CA ALA A 156 -17.24 22.47 -10.95
C ALA A 156 -18.38 22.23 -11.95
N LEU A 157 -18.18 21.33 -12.91
CA LEU A 157 -19.21 20.92 -13.88
C LEU A 157 -20.44 20.31 -13.20
N ALA A 158 -20.24 19.53 -12.13
CA ALA A 158 -21.34 18.94 -11.37
C ALA A 158 -22.10 19.97 -10.54
N VAL A 159 -21.42 20.97 -9.95
CA VAL A 159 -22.06 22.10 -9.25
C VAL A 159 -22.90 22.92 -10.21
N GLU A 160 -22.36 23.26 -11.39
CA GLU A 160 -23.10 23.99 -12.43
C GLU A 160 -24.34 23.22 -12.90
N ALA A 161 -24.21 21.90 -13.13
CA ALA A 161 -25.33 21.07 -13.57
C ALA A 161 -26.43 20.94 -12.50
N LEU A 162 -26.07 20.86 -11.22
CA LEU A 162 -27.03 20.86 -10.11
C LEU A 162 -27.76 22.20 -9.97
N ALA A 163 -27.05 23.31 -10.20
CA ALA A 163 -27.65 24.65 -10.16
C ALA A 163 -28.58 24.91 -11.35
N ALA A 164 -28.23 24.40 -12.54
CA ALA A 164 -29.03 24.55 -13.75
C ALA A 164 -30.33 23.71 -13.72
N GLU A 165 -30.32 22.55 -13.04
CA GLU A 165 -31.44 21.61 -13.03
C GLU A 165 -31.81 21.14 -11.59
N PRO A 166 -32.26 22.03 -10.69
CA PRO A 166 -32.45 21.72 -9.26
C PRO A 166 -33.50 20.63 -8.96
N GLY A 167 -34.41 20.36 -9.90
CA GLY A 167 -35.43 19.32 -9.77
C GLY A 167 -35.03 17.94 -10.30
N ARG A 168 -33.89 17.83 -10.99
CA ARG A 168 -33.47 16.58 -11.63
C ARG A 168 -32.74 15.67 -10.65
N LYS A 169 -32.96 14.35 -10.79
CA LYS A 169 -32.31 13.37 -9.91
C LYS A 169 -30.80 13.38 -10.14
N ALA A 170 -30.03 13.38 -9.06
CA ALA A 170 -28.56 13.33 -9.10
C ALA A 170 -28.00 12.18 -9.97
N GLY A 171 -28.69 11.03 -10.01
CA GLY A 171 -28.32 9.91 -10.87
C GLY A 171 -28.47 10.18 -12.37
N GLU A 172 -29.45 11.01 -12.76
CA GLU A 172 -29.69 11.41 -14.15
C GLU A 172 -28.74 12.52 -14.57
N ILE A 173 -28.43 13.46 -13.67
CA ILE A 173 -27.39 14.47 -13.87
C ILE A 173 -26.03 13.77 -14.07
N ALA A 174 -25.70 12.78 -13.25
CA ALA A 174 -24.48 11.99 -13.39
C ALA A 174 -24.42 11.21 -14.73
N ALA A 175 -25.54 10.69 -15.21
CA ALA A 175 -25.60 10.02 -16.51
C ALA A 175 -25.37 10.99 -17.68
N ALA A 176 -26.02 12.15 -17.66
CA ALA A 176 -25.83 13.18 -18.67
C ALA A 176 -24.38 13.72 -18.71
N LEU A 177 -23.75 13.91 -17.55
CA LEU A 177 -22.36 14.33 -17.46
C LEU A 177 -21.40 13.25 -17.97
N ALA A 178 -21.69 11.97 -17.69
CA ALA A 178 -20.91 10.85 -18.22
C ALA A 178 -20.98 10.74 -19.74
N GLU A 179 -22.15 10.93 -20.33
CA GLU A 179 -22.34 10.93 -21.78
C GLU A 179 -21.64 12.13 -22.44
N ARG A 180 -21.72 13.32 -21.84
CA ARG A 180 -21.23 14.56 -22.43
C ARG A 180 -19.72 14.77 -22.32
N HIS A 181 -19.13 14.36 -21.19
CA HIS A 181 -17.73 14.64 -20.88
C HIS A 181 -16.87 13.36 -20.79
N GLY A 182 -17.48 12.20 -21.06
CA GLY A 182 -16.85 10.90 -20.94
C GLY A 182 -16.59 10.48 -19.49
N GLY A 183 -16.12 9.25 -19.33
CA GLY A 183 -15.87 8.63 -18.02
C GLY A 183 -17.03 7.78 -17.51
N GLY A 184 -16.78 7.01 -16.45
CA GLY A 184 -17.75 6.06 -15.91
C GLY A 184 -18.88 6.73 -15.12
N LEU A 185 -20.10 6.21 -15.28
CA LEU A 185 -21.27 6.65 -14.52
C LEU A 185 -21.07 6.62 -13.00
N SER A 186 -20.38 5.59 -12.49
CA SER A 186 -20.05 5.47 -11.06
C SER A 186 -19.17 6.62 -10.57
N THR A 187 -18.22 7.06 -11.39
CA THR A 187 -17.36 8.22 -11.12
C THR A 187 -18.19 9.50 -11.05
N TRP A 188 -19.07 9.73 -12.02
CA TRP A 188 -19.95 10.91 -12.03
C TRP A 188 -20.96 10.92 -10.90
N LYS A 189 -21.52 9.76 -10.49
CA LYS A 189 -22.39 9.67 -9.31
C LYS A 189 -21.68 10.11 -8.03
N ARG A 190 -20.42 9.70 -7.85
CA ARG A 190 -19.59 10.13 -6.70
C ARG A 190 -19.33 11.64 -6.73
N ILE A 191 -19.01 12.19 -7.91
CA ILE A 191 -18.73 13.62 -8.09
C ILE A 191 -19.99 14.46 -7.83
N VAL A 192 -21.15 14.09 -8.37
CA VAL A 192 -22.41 14.79 -8.15
C VAL A 192 -22.84 14.71 -6.67
N THR A 193 -22.62 13.56 -6.02
CA THR A 193 -22.88 13.42 -4.58
C THR A 193 -22.00 14.36 -3.76
N GLU A 194 -20.73 14.49 -4.13
CA GLU A 194 -19.80 15.40 -3.48
C GLU A 194 -20.16 16.87 -3.72
N ALA A 195 -20.56 17.24 -4.93
CA ALA A 195 -21.04 18.59 -5.26
C ALA A 195 -22.25 18.99 -4.40
N ARG A 196 -23.19 18.07 -4.12
CA ARG A 196 -24.35 18.30 -3.23
C ARG A 196 -23.98 18.50 -1.76
N ARG A 197 -22.76 18.16 -1.33
CA ARG A 197 -22.29 18.42 0.04
C ARG A 197 -21.64 19.79 0.19
N GLN A 198 -21.25 20.41 -0.93
CA GLN A 198 -20.52 21.68 -0.95
C GLN A 198 -21.41 22.91 -1.23
N GLY A 199 -22.61 22.69 -1.78
CA GLY A 199 -23.67 23.71 -1.91
C GLY A 199 -24.84 23.40 -1.00
#